data_AF-A0A9N7N8U5-F1
#
_entry.id   AF-A0A9N7N8U5-F1
#
_cell.length_a   1.000
_cell.length_b   1.000
_cell.length_c   1.000
_cell.angle_alpha   90.00
_cell.angle_beta   90.00
_cell.angle_gamma   90.00
#
_symmetry.space_group_name_H-M   'P 1'
#
loop_
_entity.id
_entity.type
_entity.pdbx_description
1 polymer ?
#
loop_
_entity_poly.entity_id
_entity_poly.type
_entity_poly.pdbx_seq_one_letter_code
_entity_poly.pdbx_strand_id
1 'polypeptide(L)'
;MKEIVTIQLGNYANFVGSHFWNFQDELLGLADSPDSDQIFRNHGLNMDILYRMGETQQGILTYTPRLVSVDFQGSLGTMSSHGTLYNEIPETSRDISTWTGPVTTHRSQPSKKNLFLQSLYDEEGAKSGSSISCESGNNNSRTEVQDKDIVDCLENGVLYWTDFSKVHYHPQSIYELSGLWSDVQEFNNYGIGKEAFSGGLRADEISERLRFFIEECDLPQGFQFIIDDSGGFSGVAAEFLENISDEYTNIPVLLYSVRSPEFCSDPGSRIQTISRKLHNAVSFTKLSAFCKLIVPVGLPSLNVGKYCYHLRSKRASISEAKEAVQAAYYASPIEKKARFSHLSIAQCPLPIPLPFPSIFKNLVGRDGELLDTPISDCAFTRGSLEVHSVPMAARLRSSNAILPFLEGRLESLRKFGISRGGLGTELLKSWGFEREDVEEMGETLSGMVMALNSGSQMLSDSD
;
A
#
# COMPACT_ATOMS: atom_id res chain seq x y z
N MET A 1 -9.14 13.62 18.37
CA MET A 1 -8.27 12.52 18.81
C MET A 1 -6.91 12.77 18.18
N LYS A 2 -6.26 11.79 17.55
CA LYS A 2 -4.91 11.93 17.02
C LYS A 2 -4.91 11.15 15.71
N GLU A 3 -5.65 11.63 14.73
CA GLU A 3 -6.09 10.89 13.54
C GLU A 3 -5.03 10.87 12.44
N ILE A 4 -5.05 9.86 11.57
CA ILE A 4 -4.17 9.74 10.41
C ILE A 4 -5.04 9.53 9.18
N VAL A 5 -4.81 10.33 8.13
CA VAL A 5 -5.46 10.15 6.83
C VAL A 5 -4.51 9.41 5.91
N THR A 6 -5.00 8.34 5.30
CA THR A 6 -4.23 7.49 4.40
C THR A 6 -4.55 7.83 2.95
N ILE A 7 -3.52 7.95 2.11
CA ILE A 7 -3.63 8.16 0.68
C ILE A 7 -2.96 6.98 -0.04
N GLN A 8 -3.67 6.36 -0.97
CA GLN A 8 -3.17 5.27 -1.82
C GLN A 8 -3.17 5.74 -3.27
N LEU A 9 -2.00 5.71 -3.92
CA LEU A 9 -1.84 6.19 -5.28
C LEU A 9 -1.26 5.09 -6.17
N GLY A 10 -2.11 4.61 -7.08
CA GLY A 10 -1.76 3.67 -8.11
C GLY A 10 -2.17 2.24 -7.83
N ASN A 11 -2.26 1.47 -8.90
CA ASN A 11 -2.85 0.14 -8.87
C ASN A 11 -2.16 -0.80 -7.87
N TYR A 12 -0.83 -0.97 -7.96
CA TYR A 12 -0.08 -1.82 -7.02
C TYR A 12 -0.17 -1.33 -5.57
N ALA A 13 -0.21 -0.01 -5.36
CA ALA A 13 -0.40 0.57 -4.03
C ALA A 13 -1.78 0.22 -3.45
N ASN A 14 -2.83 0.18 -4.27
CA ASN A 14 -4.18 -0.21 -3.85
C ASN A 14 -4.26 -1.70 -3.54
N PHE A 15 -3.54 -2.56 -4.27
CA PHE A 15 -3.39 -3.99 -3.91
C PHE A 15 -2.77 -4.17 -2.52
N VAL A 16 -1.64 -3.51 -2.27
CA VAL A 16 -0.98 -3.54 -0.94
C VAL A 16 -1.88 -2.93 0.13
N GLY A 17 -2.54 -1.82 -0.21
CA GLY A 17 -3.46 -1.10 0.64
C GLY A 17 -4.66 -1.93 1.07
N SER A 18 -5.22 -2.73 0.16
CA SER A 18 -6.36 -3.61 0.43
C SER A 18 -6.00 -4.70 1.44
N HIS A 19 -4.83 -5.32 1.31
CA HIS A 19 -4.34 -6.25 2.34
C HIS A 19 -4.09 -5.57 3.68
N PHE A 20 -3.57 -4.33 3.68
CA PHE A 20 -3.40 -3.55 4.91
C PHE A 20 -4.74 -3.33 5.62
N TRP A 21 -5.78 -2.90 4.90
CA TRP A 21 -7.11 -2.66 5.46
C TRP A 21 -7.82 -3.94 5.88
N ASN A 22 -7.75 -5.01 5.09
CA ASN A 22 -8.29 -6.31 5.47
C ASN A 22 -7.68 -6.84 6.77
N PHE A 23 -6.40 -6.58 6.98
CA PHE A 23 -5.73 -6.97 8.21
C PHE A 23 -6.20 -6.14 9.41
N GLN A 24 -6.43 -4.84 9.24
CA GLN A 24 -7.01 -4.00 10.30
C GLN A 24 -8.45 -4.42 10.64
N ASP A 25 -9.26 -4.73 9.63
CA ASP A 25 -10.64 -5.19 9.76
C ASP A 25 -10.73 -6.53 10.51
N GLU A 26 -9.82 -7.47 10.23
CA GLU A 26 -9.74 -8.71 10.99
C GLU A 26 -9.42 -8.45 12.47
N LEU A 27 -8.46 -7.56 12.77
CA LEU A 27 -8.11 -7.22 14.14
C LEU A 27 -9.29 -6.58 14.89
N LEU A 28 -10.09 -5.75 14.21
CA LEU A 28 -11.32 -5.18 14.75
C LEU A 28 -12.34 -6.28 15.05
N GLY A 29 -12.61 -7.17 14.10
CA GLY A 29 -13.53 -8.29 14.29
C GLY A 29 -13.13 -9.21 15.45
N LEU A 30 -11.82 -9.45 15.61
CA LEU A 30 -11.28 -10.19 16.73
C LEU A 30 -11.46 -9.45 18.05
N ALA A 31 -11.21 -8.14 18.10
CA ALA A 31 -11.41 -7.35 19.31
C ALA A 31 -12.89 -7.39 19.78
N ASP A 32 -13.84 -7.32 18.84
CA ASP A 32 -15.28 -7.31 19.14
C ASP A 32 -15.84 -8.69 19.51
N SER A 33 -15.28 -9.77 18.97
CA SER A 33 -15.80 -11.11 19.20
C SER A 33 -15.70 -11.53 20.68
N PRO A 34 -16.75 -12.12 21.28
CA PRO A 34 -16.76 -12.52 22.69
C PRO A 34 -15.76 -13.64 23.01
N ASP A 35 -15.54 -14.53 22.04
CA ASP A 35 -14.74 -15.76 22.15
C ASP A 35 -13.24 -15.57 21.89
N SER A 36 -12.81 -14.37 21.46
CA SER A 36 -11.40 -14.08 21.21
C SER A 36 -10.61 -13.86 22.49
N ASP A 37 -9.29 -14.02 22.37
CA ASP A 37 -8.35 -13.73 23.44
C ASP A 37 -8.44 -12.25 23.85
N GLN A 38 -8.46 -11.99 25.17
CA GLN A 38 -8.49 -10.63 25.73
C GLN A 38 -7.31 -9.75 25.28
N ILE A 39 -6.25 -10.36 24.75
CA ILE A 39 -5.10 -9.65 24.17
C ILE A 39 -5.53 -8.81 22.96
N PHE A 40 -6.48 -9.29 22.14
CA PHE A 40 -7.00 -8.52 21.01
C PHE A 40 -7.87 -7.35 21.46
N ARG A 41 -8.47 -7.37 22.65
CA ARG A 41 -9.15 -6.18 23.20
C ARG A 41 -8.18 -5.16 23.78
N ASN A 42 -7.03 -5.61 24.24
CA ASN A 42 -6.02 -4.82 24.93
C ASN A 42 -4.73 -4.64 24.11
N HIS A 43 -4.79 -4.80 22.78
CA HIS A 43 -3.59 -4.73 21.92
C HIS A 43 -2.96 -3.33 21.87
N GLY A 44 -3.59 -2.32 22.47
CA GLY A 44 -3.05 -0.96 22.62
C GLY A 44 -3.01 -0.16 21.32
N LEU A 45 -3.72 -0.62 20.28
CA LEU A 45 -3.91 0.12 19.04
C LEU A 45 -5.29 0.77 19.13
N ASN A 46 -5.34 2.08 18.96
CA ASN A 46 -6.61 2.77 18.82
C ASN A 46 -6.96 2.82 17.33
N MET A 47 -7.97 2.05 16.92
CA MET A 47 -8.37 1.95 15.51
C MET A 47 -9.10 3.19 15.01
N ASP A 48 -9.67 4.01 15.90
CA ASP A 48 -10.30 5.30 15.57
C ASP A 48 -9.31 6.33 15.03
N ILE A 49 -8.00 6.05 15.14
CA ILE A 49 -6.95 6.84 14.49
C ILE A 49 -7.05 6.72 12.96
N LEU A 50 -7.31 5.51 12.45
CA LEU A 50 -7.34 5.21 11.02
C LEU A 50 -8.76 5.12 10.47
N TYR A 51 -9.72 4.73 11.29
CA TYR A 51 -11.11 4.59 10.91
C TYR A 51 -11.96 5.77 11.40
N ARG A 52 -13.12 5.91 10.79
CA ARG A 52 -14.16 6.85 11.16
C ARG A 52 -15.48 6.12 11.34
N MET A 53 -16.24 6.59 12.32
CA MET A 53 -17.63 6.23 12.48
C MET A 53 -18.49 7.24 11.70
N GLY A 54 -19.36 6.75 10.83
CA GLY A 54 -20.33 7.55 10.10
C GLY A 54 -21.71 6.91 10.15
N GLU A 55 -22.70 7.56 9.57
CA GLU A 55 -24.06 7.02 9.44
C GLU A 55 -24.47 7.02 7.97
N THR A 56 -25.12 5.94 7.52
CA THR A 56 -25.79 5.94 6.21
C THR A 56 -27.05 6.80 6.26
N GLN A 57 -27.63 7.10 5.08
CA GLN A 57 -28.92 7.79 5.01
C GLN A 57 -30.07 7.03 5.70
N GLN A 58 -29.88 5.73 5.93
CA GLN A 58 -30.83 4.86 6.64
C GLN A 58 -30.59 4.86 8.16
N GLY A 59 -29.64 5.66 8.66
CA GLY A 59 -29.27 5.72 10.08
C GLY A 59 -28.45 4.50 10.54
N ILE A 60 -27.88 3.72 9.62
CA ILE A 60 -27.04 2.57 9.97
C ILE A 60 -25.63 3.10 10.24
N LEU A 61 -25.08 2.77 11.40
CA LEU A 61 -23.69 3.09 11.75
C LEU A 61 -22.74 2.35 10.80
N THR A 62 -21.79 3.09 10.27
CA THR A 62 -20.75 2.61 9.35
C THR A 62 -19.40 2.89 9.96
N TYR A 63 -18.48 1.95 9.79
CA TYR A 63 -17.10 2.11 10.20
C TYR A 63 -16.24 1.98 8.94
N THR A 64 -15.66 3.10 8.50
CA THR A 64 -14.92 3.18 7.23
C THR A 64 -13.53 3.74 7.45
N PRO A 65 -12.53 3.35 6.65
CA PRO A 65 -11.19 3.91 6.77
C PRO A 65 -11.15 5.38 6.31
N ARG A 66 -10.32 6.20 6.96
CA ARG A 66 -9.95 7.56 6.52
C ARG A 66 -8.96 7.45 5.36
N LEU A 67 -9.48 7.07 4.20
CA LEU A 67 -8.71 6.71 3.02
C LEU A 67 -9.12 7.58 1.83
N VAL A 68 -8.14 8.03 1.03
CA VAL A 68 -8.32 8.46 -0.35
C VAL A 68 -7.48 7.55 -1.25
N SER A 69 -8.13 6.77 -2.11
CA SER A 69 -7.54 5.82 -3.04
C SER A 69 -7.73 6.33 -4.46
N VAL A 70 -6.63 6.46 -5.20
CA VAL A 70 -6.62 6.88 -6.60
C VAL A 70 -6.12 5.73 -7.47
N ASP A 71 -6.89 5.39 -8.48
CA ASP A 71 -6.53 4.38 -9.48
C ASP A 71 -7.10 4.74 -10.86
N PHE A 72 -6.77 3.97 -11.89
CA PHE A 72 -7.36 4.13 -13.22
C PHE A 72 -8.86 3.85 -13.22
N GLN A 73 -9.58 4.53 -14.11
CA GLN A 73 -10.96 4.20 -14.40
C GLN A 73 -11.09 2.75 -14.89
N GLY A 74 -12.01 1.99 -14.29
CA GLY A 74 -12.23 0.58 -14.61
C GLY A 74 -11.40 -0.41 -13.78
N SER A 75 -10.59 0.07 -12.83
CA SER A 75 -9.81 -0.76 -11.90
C SER A 75 -10.61 -1.29 -10.70
N LEU A 76 -11.87 -0.87 -10.55
CA LEU A 76 -12.71 -1.23 -9.40
C LEU A 76 -13.40 -2.59 -9.54
N GLY A 77 -13.36 -3.22 -10.72
CA GLY A 77 -13.94 -4.53 -10.96
C GLY A 77 -15.45 -4.56 -10.67
N THR A 78 -15.82 -5.25 -9.58
CA THR A 78 -17.22 -5.38 -9.15
C THR A 78 -17.71 -4.26 -8.23
N MET A 79 -16.80 -3.46 -7.68
CA MET A 79 -17.11 -2.39 -6.75
C MET A 79 -17.54 -1.13 -7.51
N SER A 80 -18.50 -0.38 -6.95
CA SER A 80 -18.91 0.90 -7.53
C SER A 80 -17.95 2.03 -7.14
N SER A 81 -17.93 3.11 -7.93
CA SER A 81 -17.17 4.33 -7.61
C SER A 81 -17.65 5.02 -6.32
N HIS A 82 -18.86 4.70 -5.83
CA HIS A 82 -19.41 5.19 -4.57
C HIS A 82 -19.20 4.21 -3.40
N GLY A 83 -18.41 3.15 -3.60
CA GLY A 83 -18.19 2.08 -2.62
C GLY A 83 -19.36 1.08 -2.59
N THR A 84 -19.50 0.38 -1.46
CA THR A 84 -20.49 -0.69 -1.25
C THR A 84 -21.63 -0.30 -0.32
N LEU A 85 -21.49 0.80 0.43
CA LEU A 85 -22.39 1.17 1.52
C LEU A 85 -23.65 1.93 1.06
N TYR A 86 -23.55 2.65 -0.06
CA TYR A 86 -24.61 3.52 -0.54
C TYR A 86 -25.19 2.90 -1.82
N ASN A 87 -26.33 2.22 -1.68
CA ASN A 87 -27.02 1.54 -2.79
C ASN A 87 -27.72 2.51 -3.75
N GLU A 88 -27.80 3.79 -3.39
CA GLU A 88 -28.29 4.82 -4.29
C GLU A 88 -27.14 5.26 -5.18
N ILE A 89 -27.05 4.67 -6.36
CA ILE A 89 -26.38 5.30 -7.49
C ILE A 89 -27.26 6.51 -7.81
N PRO A 90 -26.86 7.76 -7.52
CA PRO A 90 -27.54 8.86 -8.18
C PRO A 90 -27.32 8.58 -9.66
N GLU A 91 -28.38 8.47 -10.44
CA GLU A 91 -28.28 8.59 -11.88
C GLU A 91 -27.65 9.96 -12.11
N THR A 92 -26.33 10.01 -12.19
CA THR A 92 -25.64 11.11 -12.82
C THR A 92 -25.98 10.93 -14.28
N SER A 93 -27.18 11.41 -14.66
CA SER A 93 -27.34 11.88 -16.01
C SER A 93 -26.22 12.90 -16.15
N ARG A 94 -25.14 12.49 -16.81
CA ARG A 94 -24.24 13.44 -17.45
C ARG A 94 -25.05 13.99 -18.61
N ASP A 95 -26.11 14.74 -18.29
CA ASP A 95 -26.80 15.57 -19.26
C ASP A 95 -25.78 16.62 -19.64
N ILE A 96 -25.07 16.32 -20.73
CA ILE A 96 -24.16 17.26 -21.35
C ILE A 96 -25.06 18.39 -21.84
N SER A 97 -25.20 19.43 -21.01
CA SER A 97 -26.07 20.58 -21.24
C SER A 97 -25.72 21.35 -22.53
N THR A 98 -24.56 21.05 -23.12
CA THR A 98 -24.07 21.61 -24.37
C THR A 98 -24.39 20.79 -25.62
N TRP A 99 -24.98 19.59 -25.50
CA TRP A 99 -25.29 18.71 -26.64
C TRP A 99 -26.81 18.55 -26.83
N THR A 100 -27.33 18.97 -27.99
CA THR A 100 -28.76 18.92 -28.34
C THR A 100 -29.13 17.79 -29.30
N GLY A 101 -28.18 16.93 -29.66
CA GLY A 101 -28.41 15.76 -30.50
C GLY A 101 -28.88 14.53 -29.70
N PRO A 102 -29.36 13.46 -30.37
CA PRO A 102 -29.76 12.24 -29.70
C PRO A 102 -28.55 11.57 -29.03
N VAL A 103 -28.62 11.35 -27.72
CA VAL A 103 -27.61 10.64 -26.94
C VAL A 103 -28.09 9.21 -26.72
N THR A 104 -27.24 8.23 -27.05
CA THR A 104 -27.47 6.82 -26.72
C THR A 104 -26.43 6.40 -25.69
N THR A 105 -26.89 6.07 -24.49
CA THR A 105 -26.01 5.63 -23.40
C THR A 105 -25.90 4.12 -23.45
N HIS A 106 -24.71 3.59 -23.73
CA HIS A 106 -24.41 2.17 -23.64
C HIS A 106 -23.67 1.88 -22.32
N ARG A 107 -24.20 0.96 -21.52
CA ARG A 107 -23.60 0.52 -20.25
C ARG A 107 -23.20 -0.94 -20.35
N SER A 108 -21.97 -1.29 -19.96
CA SER A 108 -21.52 -2.67 -19.84
C SER A 108 -22.25 -3.38 -18.70
N GLN A 109 -22.36 -4.70 -18.77
CA GLN A 109 -22.89 -5.49 -17.66
C GLN A 109 -21.92 -5.43 -16.48
N PRO A 110 -22.42 -5.34 -15.22
CA PRO A 110 -21.58 -5.40 -14.04
C PRO A 110 -20.75 -6.69 -14.00
N SER A 111 -19.49 -6.58 -13.59
CA SER A 111 -18.61 -7.72 -13.38
C SER A 111 -19.17 -8.65 -12.31
N LYS A 112 -19.05 -9.96 -12.52
CA LYS A 112 -19.51 -10.97 -11.56
C LYS A 112 -18.56 -11.05 -10.37
N LYS A 113 -19.09 -11.03 -9.15
CA LYS A 113 -18.34 -11.28 -7.91
C LYS A 113 -17.65 -12.64 -7.93
N ASN A 114 -16.42 -12.70 -7.46
CA ASN A 114 -15.70 -13.95 -7.27
C ASN A 114 -16.29 -14.74 -6.08
N LEU A 115 -15.78 -15.96 -5.83
CA LEU A 115 -16.30 -16.82 -4.75
C LEU A 115 -16.08 -16.21 -3.36
N PHE A 116 -14.97 -15.52 -3.15
CA PHE A 116 -14.64 -14.86 -1.89
C PHE A 116 -15.60 -13.72 -1.56
N LEU A 117 -15.84 -12.81 -2.50
CA LEU A 117 -16.80 -11.72 -2.30
C LEU A 117 -18.21 -12.28 -2.08
N GLN A 118 -18.61 -13.32 -2.83
CA GLN A 118 -19.90 -13.97 -2.60
C GLN A 118 -20.04 -14.51 -1.17
N SER A 119 -19.00 -15.15 -0.61
CA SER A 119 -19.05 -15.64 0.76
C SER A 119 -19.18 -14.51 1.78
N LEU A 120 -18.49 -13.38 1.58
CA LEU A 120 -18.63 -12.20 2.45
C LEU A 120 -20.06 -11.65 2.45
N TYR A 121 -20.69 -11.53 1.27
CA TYR A 121 -22.07 -11.07 1.16
C TYR A 121 -23.07 -12.01 1.88
N ASP A 122 -22.86 -13.32 1.78
CA ASP A 122 -23.70 -14.31 2.45
C ASP A 122 -23.53 -14.25 3.98
N GLU A 123 -22.31 -13.99 4.48
CA GLU A 123 -22.01 -13.81 5.90
C GLU A 123 -22.63 -12.53 6.48
N GLU A 124 -22.54 -11.40 5.77
CA GLU A 124 -23.18 -10.13 6.17
C GLU A 124 -24.71 -10.25 6.21
N GLY A 125 -25.30 -10.90 5.19
CA GLY A 125 -26.73 -11.17 5.14
C GLY A 125 -27.21 -12.04 6.30
N ALA A 126 -26.40 -13.02 6.72
CA ALA A 126 -26.69 -13.85 7.89
C ALA A 126 -26.62 -13.06 9.21
N LYS A 127 -25.66 -12.14 9.36
CA LYS A 127 -25.51 -11.29 10.56
C LYS A 127 -26.66 -10.28 10.71
N SER A 128 -27.16 -9.72 9.61
CA SER A 128 -28.26 -8.75 9.63
C SER A 128 -29.66 -9.39 9.78
N GLY A 129 -29.79 -10.72 9.60
CA GLY A 129 -31.05 -11.47 9.64
C GLY A 129 -31.54 -11.93 11.01
N SER A 130 -30.86 -11.58 12.11
CA SER A 130 -31.26 -11.99 13.48
C SER A 130 -32.39 -11.13 14.07
N SER A 131 -33.54 -11.05 13.37
CA SER A 131 -34.86 -10.84 14.00
C SER A 131 -35.97 -11.14 12.97
N ILE A 132 -36.31 -12.42 12.83
CA ILE A 132 -37.65 -13.01 12.57
C ILE A 132 -37.38 -14.42 12.02
N SER A 133 -37.73 -15.43 12.81
CA SER A 133 -37.72 -16.83 12.42
C SER A 133 -38.90 -17.16 11.51
N CYS A 134 -38.65 -17.93 10.44
CA CYS A 134 -39.63 -18.89 9.94
C CYS A 134 -38.93 -20.03 9.19
N GLU A 135 -39.14 -21.24 9.69
CA GLU A 135 -38.81 -22.49 9.05
C GLU A 135 -39.59 -22.62 7.74
N SER A 136 -38.86 -22.75 6.63
CA SER A 136 -39.38 -23.43 5.44
C SER A 136 -38.23 -24.15 4.76
N GLY A 137 -38.26 -25.47 4.89
CA GLY A 137 -37.36 -26.37 4.21
C GLY A 137 -37.50 -26.22 2.70
N ASN A 138 -36.41 -25.82 2.07
CA ASN A 138 -36.17 -26.14 0.68
C ASN A 138 -34.71 -26.55 0.55
N ASN A 139 -34.48 -27.87 0.52
CA ASN A 139 -33.19 -28.50 0.24
C ASN A 139 -32.82 -28.24 -1.22
N ASN A 140 -32.38 -27.02 -1.53
CA ASN A 140 -31.49 -26.80 -2.64
C ASN A 140 -30.08 -26.94 -2.08
N SER A 141 -29.30 -27.83 -2.66
CA SER A 141 -27.88 -28.05 -2.36
C SER A 141 -27.14 -26.72 -2.31
N ARG A 142 -27.03 -26.13 -1.11
CA ARG A 142 -26.03 -25.11 -0.81
C ARG A 142 -24.71 -25.83 -1.02
N THR A 143 -24.07 -25.61 -2.17
CA THR A 143 -22.66 -25.97 -2.34
C THR A 143 -21.95 -25.21 -1.22
N GLU A 144 -21.59 -25.91 -0.14
CA GLU A 144 -20.64 -25.38 0.83
C GLU A 144 -19.40 -25.05 0.00
N VAL A 145 -19.23 -23.76 -0.32
CA VAL A 145 -18.04 -23.28 -1.00
C VAL A 145 -16.91 -23.62 -0.06
N GLN A 146 -16.07 -24.59 -0.42
CA GLN A 146 -15.00 -25.00 0.47
C GLN A 146 -13.95 -23.89 0.48
N ASP A 147 -13.33 -23.62 1.62
CA ASP A 147 -12.28 -22.60 1.72
C ASP A 147 -11.13 -22.84 0.71
N LYS A 148 -10.93 -24.08 0.28
CA LYS A 148 -10.01 -24.47 -0.81
C LYS A 148 -10.37 -23.83 -2.15
N ASP A 149 -11.66 -23.84 -2.52
CA ASP A 149 -12.13 -23.25 -3.77
C ASP A 149 -12.02 -21.71 -3.73
N ILE A 150 -12.19 -21.13 -2.54
CA ILE A 150 -12.00 -19.69 -2.31
C ILE A 150 -10.52 -19.32 -2.50
N VAL A 151 -9.60 -20.10 -1.90
CA VAL A 151 -8.15 -19.87 -2.07
C VAL A 151 -7.71 -20.01 -3.51
N ASP A 152 -8.14 -21.07 -4.22
CA ASP A 152 -7.81 -21.24 -5.64
C ASP A 152 -8.31 -20.05 -6.49
N CYS A 153 -9.52 -19.57 -6.20
CA CYS A 153 -10.07 -18.37 -6.83
C CYS A 153 -9.25 -17.11 -6.52
N LEU A 154 -8.71 -16.97 -5.31
CA LEU A 154 -7.89 -15.81 -4.91
C LEU A 154 -6.47 -15.87 -5.47
N GLU A 155 -5.88 -17.06 -5.62
CA GLU A 155 -4.53 -17.22 -6.18
C GLU A 155 -4.50 -17.03 -7.69
N ASN A 156 -5.53 -17.49 -8.42
CA ASN A 156 -5.53 -17.52 -9.88
C ASN A 156 -6.52 -16.55 -10.54
N GLY A 157 -7.52 -16.05 -9.81
CA GLY A 157 -8.67 -15.33 -10.37
C GLY A 157 -8.75 -13.83 -10.02
N VAL A 158 -7.79 -13.29 -9.28
CA VAL A 158 -7.77 -11.87 -8.89
C VAL A 158 -7.28 -11.01 -10.04
N LEU A 159 -8.12 -10.09 -10.49
CA LEU A 159 -7.79 -9.11 -11.53
C LEU A 159 -7.73 -7.69 -10.98
N TYR A 160 -8.55 -7.40 -9.98
CA TYR A 160 -8.69 -6.08 -9.38
C TYR A 160 -8.32 -6.13 -7.90
N TRP A 161 -7.81 -5.01 -7.37
CA TRP A 161 -7.48 -4.91 -5.94
C TRP A 161 -8.72 -5.04 -5.04
N THR A 162 -9.90 -4.78 -5.60
CA THR A 162 -11.20 -4.87 -4.92
C THR A 162 -11.69 -6.32 -4.78
N ASP A 163 -11.16 -7.26 -5.56
CA ASP A 163 -11.62 -8.65 -5.60
C ASP A 163 -11.39 -9.40 -4.28
N PHE A 164 -10.50 -8.90 -3.44
CA PHE A 164 -10.23 -9.45 -2.12
C PHE A 164 -10.45 -8.42 -1.00
N SER A 165 -11.04 -7.25 -1.28
CA SER A 165 -11.30 -6.27 -0.23
C SER A 165 -12.49 -6.70 0.63
N LYS A 166 -12.26 -6.82 1.94
CA LYS A 166 -13.30 -7.00 2.95
C LYS A 166 -13.93 -5.68 3.36
N VAL A 167 -13.12 -4.61 3.32
CA VAL A 167 -13.45 -3.34 3.95
C VAL A 167 -14.41 -2.54 3.09
N HIS A 168 -15.40 -1.93 3.74
CA HIS A 168 -16.28 -0.98 3.10
C HIS A 168 -15.63 0.41 3.02
N TYR A 169 -15.71 1.03 1.85
CA TYR A 169 -15.15 2.37 1.61
C TYR A 169 -16.24 3.43 1.57
N HIS A 170 -15.89 4.64 2.01
CA HIS A 170 -16.74 5.81 1.88
C HIS A 170 -16.76 6.28 0.40
N PRO A 171 -17.85 6.90 -0.09
CA PRO A 171 -17.92 7.44 -1.45
C PRO A 171 -16.83 8.46 -1.78
N GLN A 172 -16.36 9.21 -0.78
CA GLN A 172 -15.25 10.16 -0.94
C GLN A 172 -13.86 9.48 -0.94
N SER A 173 -13.80 8.18 -0.58
CA SER A 173 -12.53 7.45 -0.51
C SER A 173 -12.02 6.99 -1.86
N ILE A 174 -12.87 6.84 -2.88
CA ILE A 174 -12.46 6.26 -4.16
C ILE A 174 -12.46 7.33 -5.23
N TYR A 175 -11.35 7.43 -5.97
CA TYR A 175 -11.22 8.30 -7.12
C TYR A 175 -10.65 7.54 -8.32
N GLU A 176 -11.41 7.56 -9.42
CA GLU A 176 -11.00 6.95 -10.68
C GLU A 176 -10.42 8.02 -11.62
N LEU A 177 -9.10 7.97 -11.78
CA LEU A 177 -8.38 8.79 -12.75
C LEU A 177 -8.74 8.35 -14.16
N SER A 178 -9.57 9.17 -14.82
CA SER A 178 -9.99 8.96 -16.20
C SER A 178 -8.96 9.55 -17.16
N GLY A 179 -8.48 8.79 -18.14
CA GLY A 179 -7.55 9.27 -19.17
C GLY A 179 -7.71 8.53 -20.49
N LEU A 180 -7.01 8.99 -21.53
CA LEU A 180 -6.99 8.36 -22.86
C LEU A 180 -6.12 7.09 -22.91
N TRP A 181 -5.59 6.65 -21.77
CA TRP A 181 -4.70 5.51 -21.67
C TRP A 181 -5.54 4.23 -21.71
N SER A 182 -5.24 3.36 -22.67
CA SER A 182 -5.94 2.08 -22.81
C SER A 182 -5.38 1.01 -21.87
N ASP A 183 -4.10 1.14 -21.47
CA ASP A 183 -3.39 0.19 -20.62
C ASP A 183 -2.47 0.86 -19.59
N VAL A 184 -2.19 0.16 -18.47
CA VAL A 184 -1.19 0.53 -17.45
C VAL A 184 0.18 0.81 -18.08
N GLN A 185 0.50 0.13 -19.19
CA GLN A 185 1.79 0.28 -19.87
C GLN A 185 1.99 1.64 -20.56
N GLU A 186 0.92 2.36 -20.89
CA GLU A 186 1.01 3.70 -21.47
C GLU A 186 1.31 4.75 -20.39
N PHE A 187 0.93 4.49 -19.14
CA PHE A 187 1.16 5.36 -17.98
C PHE A 187 2.43 4.99 -17.20
N ASN A 188 3.54 4.79 -17.91
CA ASN A 188 4.80 4.29 -17.33
C ASN A 188 5.87 5.36 -17.08
N ASN A 189 5.60 6.63 -17.36
CA ASN A 189 6.58 7.71 -17.27
C ASN A 189 6.13 8.78 -16.27
N TYR A 190 7.11 9.45 -15.64
CA TYR A 190 6.83 10.48 -14.63
C TYR A 190 6.09 11.66 -15.25
N GLY A 191 6.55 12.14 -16.42
CA GLY A 191 5.95 13.28 -17.09
C GLY A 191 4.48 13.10 -17.46
N ILE A 192 4.06 11.89 -17.87
CA ILE A 192 2.66 11.60 -18.21
C ILE A 192 1.78 11.76 -16.96
N GLY A 193 2.27 11.28 -15.81
CA GLY A 193 1.58 11.42 -14.54
C GLY A 193 1.50 12.86 -14.05
N LYS A 194 2.59 13.61 -14.19
CA LYS A 194 2.62 15.04 -13.90
C LYS A 194 1.61 15.78 -14.77
N GLU A 195 1.67 15.62 -16.10
CA GLU A 195 0.74 16.25 -17.05
C GLU A 195 -0.73 15.87 -16.79
N ALA A 196 -0.99 14.62 -16.39
CA ALA A 196 -2.34 14.16 -16.07
C ALA A 196 -2.99 14.90 -14.89
N PHE A 197 -2.17 15.47 -14.01
CA PHE A 197 -2.58 16.09 -12.75
C PHE A 197 -2.33 17.61 -12.70
N SER A 198 -1.31 18.12 -13.41
CA SER A 198 -0.97 19.54 -13.44
C SER A 198 -2.10 20.40 -14.03
N GLY A 199 -2.55 21.40 -13.26
CA GLY A 199 -3.40 22.49 -13.74
C GLY A 199 -4.86 22.13 -14.10
N GLY A 200 -5.42 21.07 -13.53
CA GLY A 200 -6.76 20.58 -13.88
C GLY A 200 -7.73 20.40 -12.71
N LEU A 201 -9.03 20.40 -13.03
CA LEU A 201 -10.16 20.07 -12.14
C LEU A 201 -9.95 18.78 -11.31
N ARG A 202 -9.13 17.85 -11.80
CA ARG A 202 -8.81 16.58 -11.13
C ARG A 202 -8.02 16.75 -9.85
N ALA A 203 -7.06 17.68 -9.84
CA ALA A 203 -6.29 17.97 -8.64
C ALA A 203 -7.21 18.56 -7.56
N ASP A 204 -8.09 19.48 -7.94
CA ASP A 204 -9.09 20.07 -7.04
C ASP A 204 -10.07 19.01 -6.50
N GLU A 205 -10.54 18.09 -7.37
CA GLU A 205 -11.44 17.00 -6.97
C GLU A 205 -10.82 16.02 -5.96
N ILE A 206 -9.53 15.72 -6.09
CA ILE A 206 -8.80 14.84 -5.16
C ILE A 206 -8.51 15.61 -3.85
N SER A 207 -8.11 16.87 -3.94
CA SER A 207 -7.89 17.73 -2.78
C SER A 207 -9.17 17.93 -1.97
N GLU A 208 -10.33 18.10 -2.61
CA GLU A 208 -11.62 18.23 -1.93
C GLU A 208 -12.01 16.94 -1.18
N ARG A 209 -11.75 15.77 -1.77
CA ARG A 209 -11.92 14.46 -1.09
C ARG A 209 -11.02 14.33 0.12
N LEU A 210 -9.77 14.78 0.01
CA LEU A 210 -8.85 14.80 1.14
C LEU A 210 -9.36 15.76 2.24
N ARG A 211 -9.79 16.96 1.85
CA ARG A 211 -10.34 17.98 2.75
C ARG A 211 -11.51 17.46 3.56
N PHE A 212 -12.43 16.71 2.95
CA PHE A 212 -13.53 16.04 3.65
C PHE A 212 -13.04 15.21 4.86
N PHE A 213 -11.99 14.40 4.71
CA PHE A 213 -11.48 13.58 5.82
C PHE A 213 -10.70 14.39 6.84
N ILE A 214 -10.02 15.46 6.42
CA ILE A 214 -9.24 16.32 7.31
C ILE A 214 -10.15 17.18 8.19
N GLU A 215 -11.21 17.75 7.63
CA GLU A 215 -12.17 18.57 8.38
C GLU A 215 -12.93 17.76 9.43
N GLU A 216 -13.07 16.45 9.23
CA GLU A 216 -13.63 15.53 10.23
C GLU A 216 -12.63 15.21 11.37
N CYS A 217 -11.34 15.50 11.20
CA CYS A 217 -10.33 15.23 12.23
C CYS A 217 -10.24 16.39 13.23
N ASP A 218 -10.22 16.09 14.54
CA ASP A 218 -9.95 17.12 15.55
C ASP A 218 -8.51 17.63 15.46
N LEU A 219 -7.56 16.70 15.33
CA LEU A 219 -6.13 17.01 15.27
C LEU A 219 -5.40 15.96 14.41
N PRO A 220 -5.27 16.20 13.09
CA PRO A 220 -4.56 15.27 12.22
C PRO A 220 -3.08 15.18 12.63
N GLN A 221 -2.62 13.96 12.96
CA GLN A 221 -1.24 13.67 13.32
C GLN A 221 -0.29 13.71 12.13
N GLY A 222 -0.76 13.27 10.97
CA GLY A 222 0.10 12.96 9.84
C GLY A 222 -0.67 12.37 8.67
N PHE A 223 -0.05 12.42 7.50
CA PHE A 223 -0.51 11.71 6.32
C PHE A 223 0.28 10.43 6.12
N GLN A 224 -0.43 9.34 5.85
CA GLN A 224 0.17 8.06 5.45
C GLN A 224 -0.01 7.88 3.95
N PHE A 225 1.08 7.85 3.20
CA PHE A 225 1.06 7.61 1.77
C PHE A 225 1.51 6.19 1.44
N ILE A 226 0.79 5.50 0.56
CA ILE A 226 1.23 4.26 -0.08
C ILE A 226 1.23 4.54 -1.58
N ILE A 227 2.41 4.54 -2.20
CA ILE A 227 2.56 5.01 -3.59
C ILE A 227 3.31 3.98 -4.40
N ASP A 228 2.79 3.70 -5.60
CA ASP A 228 3.53 3.02 -6.64
C ASP A 228 4.53 3.98 -7.28
N ASP A 229 5.81 3.79 -6.95
CA ASP A 229 6.90 4.67 -7.40
C ASP A 229 7.52 4.26 -8.75
N SER A 230 6.92 3.29 -9.46
CA SER A 230 7.47 2.70 -10.69
C SER A 230 6.82 3.20 -11.99
N GLY A 231 5.63 3.79 -11.92
CA GLY A 231 4.86 4.29 -13.06
C GLY A 231 4.43 5.75 -12.91
N GLY A 232 3.52 6.22 -13.77
CA GLY A 232 3.06 7.60 -13.81
C GLY A 232 2.38 8.08 -12.52
N PHE A 233 1.88 7.16 -11.68
CA PHE A 233 1.31 7.53 -10.37
C PHE A 233 2.33 8.22 -9.46
N SER A 234 3.64 8.00 -9.66
CA SER A 234 4.66 8.75 -8.96
C SER A 234 4.70 10.24 -9.32
N GLY A 235 4.33 10.61 -10.55
CA GLY A 235 4.17 11.99 -10.98
C GLY A 235 2.93 12.63 -10.34
N VAL A 236 1.81 11.91 -10.37
CA VAL A 236 0.56 12.32 -9.68
C VAL A 236 0.81 12.52 -8.19
N ALA A 237 1.52 11.58 -7.57
CA ALA A 237 1.93 11.63 -6.17
C ALA A 237 2.79 12.83 -5.82
N ALA A 238 3.78 13.15 -6.66
CA ALA A 238 4.66 14.28 -6.42
C ALA A 238 3.89 15.61 -6.44
N GLU A 239 3.01 15.80 -7.42
CA GLU A 239 2.17 17.00 -7.51
C GLU A 239 1.14 17.07 -6.36
N PHE A 240 0.55 15.93 -5.98
CA PHE A 240 -0.39 15.91 -4.86
C PHE A 240 0.30 16.19 -3.52
N LEU A 241 1.52 15.70 -3.32
CA LEU A 241 2.33 16.02 -2.15
C LEU A 241 2.75 17.49 -2.12
N GLU A 242 3.03 18.09 -3.27
CA GLU A 242 3.32 19.53 -3.40
C GLU A 242 2.11 20.35 -2.93
N ASN A 243 0.91 20.04 -3.43
CA ASN A 243 -0.34 20.68 -2.99
C ASN A 243 -0.60 20.53 -1.48
N ILE A 244 -0.37 19.32 -0.94
CA ILE A 244 -0.51 19.06 0.52
C ILE A 244 0.52 19.83 1.32
N SER A 245 1.75 19.97 0.82
CA SER A 245 2.80 20.71 1.51
C SER A 245 2.48 22.20 1.60
N ASP A 246 1.77 22.75 0.61
CA ASP A 246 1.30 24.13 0.59
C ASP A 246 0.08 24.35 1.49
N GLU A 247 -0.92 23.45 1.45
CA GLU A 247 -2.17 23.58 2.23
C GLU A 247 -1.97 23.17 3.71
N TYR A 248 -1.17 22.14 3.98
CA TYR A 248 -1.02 21.48 5.28
C TYR A 248 0.42 21.45 5.79
N THR A 249 1.09 22.61 5.79
CA THR A 249 2.52 22.80 6.13
C THR A 249 3.01 22.15 7.42
N ASN A 250 2.16 22.00 8.45
CA ASN A 250 2.56 21.50 9.77
C ASN A 250 2.33 19.99 9.96
N ILE A 251 1.73 19.31 8.99
CA ILE A 251 1.36 17.90 9.11
C ILE A 251 2.47 17.03 8.48
N PRO A 252 3.12 16.12 9.24
CA PRO A 252 4.18 15.28 8.72
C PRO A 252 3.64 14.20 7.76
N VAL A 253 4.42 13.90 6.73
CA VAL A 253 4.11 12.85 5.74
C VAL A 253 5.03 11.63 5.96
N LEU A 254 4.41 10.46 6.11
CA LEU A 254 5.03 9.14 6.08
C LEU A 254 4.71 8.46 4.76
N LEU A 255 5.74 8.15 3.97
CA LEU A 255 5.59 7.53 2.65
C LEU A 255 6.10 6.09 2.65
N TYR A 256 5.23 5.17 2.26
CA TYR A 256 5.58 3.81 1.86
C TYR A 256 5.68 3.74 0.34
N SER A 257 6.89 3.55 -0.17
CA SER A 257 7.09 3.35 -1.61
C SER A 257 7.04 1.87 -1.93
N VAL A 258 6.12 1.46 -2.78
CA VAL A 258 5.89 0.07 -3.15
C VAL A 258 6.18 -0.13 -4.63
N ARG A 259 6.68 -1.31 -5.00
CA ARG A 259 6.98 -1.68 -6.38
C ARG A 259 6.47 -3.06 -6.69
N SER A 260 5.77 -3.19 -7.82
CA SER A 260 5.43 -4.50 -8.34
C SER A 260 6.71 -5.27 -8.71
N PRO A 261 6.83 -6.55 -8.34
CA PRO A 261 7.97 -7.40 -8.72
C PRO A 261 8.20 -7.49 -10.23
N GLU A 262 7.16 -7.29 -11.03
CA GLU A 262 7.23 -7.32 -12.50
C GLU A 262 8.17 -6.24 -13.06
N PHE A 263 8.22 -5.08 -12.38
CA PHE A 263 9.11 -3.97 -12.71
C PHE A 263 10.58 -4.23 -12.33
N CYS A 264 10.91 -5.37 -11.70
CA CYS A 264 12.29 -5.81 -11.50
C CYS A 264 12.90 -6.41 -12.78
N SER A 265 12.08 -6.79 -13.76
CA SER A 265 12.57 -7.35 -15.04
C SER A 265 13.19 -6.25 -15.89
N ASP A 266 14.32 -6.52 -16.55
CA ASP A 266 14.93 -5.52 -17.44
C ASP A 266 14.09 -5.33 -18.71
N PRO A 267 13.71 -4.08 -19.06
CA PRO A 267 12.97 -3.83 -20.29
C PRO A 267 13.89 -4.14 -21.45
N GLY A 268 13.38 -4.90 -22.44
CA GLY A 268 14.17 -5.37 -23.57
C GLY A 268 14.81 -4.26 -24.41
N SER A 269 14.35 -3.02 -24.27
CA SER A 269 14.89 -1.83 -24.95
C SER A 269 15.82 -1.01 -24.05
N ARG A 270 16.97 -0.63 -24.61
CA ARG A 270 17.94 0.27 -23.96
C ARG A 270 17.33 1.64 -23.63
N ILE A 271 16.46 2.16 -24.48
CA ILE A 271 15.81 3.47 -24.28
C ILE A 271 14.82 3.39 -23.11
N GLN A 272 14.03 2.32 -23.03
CA GLN A 272 13.12 2.08 -21.90
C GLN A 272 13.89 1.90 -20.60
N THR A 273 15.04 1.21 -20.63
CA THR A 273 15.92 1.08 -19.46
C THR A 273 16.39 2.45 -18.96
N ILE A 274 16.80 3.34 -19.87
CA ILE A 274 17.24 4.70 -19.53
C ILE A 274 16.06 5.52 -18.98
N SER A 275 14.90 5.48 -19.64
CA SER A 275 13.68 6.15 -19.17
C SER A 275 13.33 5.73 -17.75
N ARG A 276 13.29 4.42 -17.48
CA ARG A 276 13.00 3.86 -16.15
C ARG A 276 14.01 4.28 -15.10
N LYS A 277 15.31 4.33 -15.44
CA LYS A 277 16.36 4.78 -14.52
C LYS A 277 16.21 6.26 -14.17
N LEU A 278 15.88 7.09 -15.14
CA LEU A 278 15.62 8.52 -14.93
C LEU A 278 14.34 8.75 -14.14
N HIS A 279 13.26 8.05 -14.50
CA HIS A 279 11.99 8.03 -13.76
C HIS A 279 12.23 7.74 -12.29
N ASN A 280 12.92 6.65 -11.98
CA ASN A 280 13.23 6.24 -10.61
C ASN A 280 14.04 7.27 -9.82
N ALA A 281 14.93 8.00 -10.48
CA ALA A 281 15.73 9.05 -9.84
C ALA A 281 14.88 10.30 -9.58
N VAL A 282 14.17 10.80 -10.59
CA VAL A 282 13.30 11.98 -10.49
C VAL A 282 12.17 11.75 -9.49
N SER A 283 11.45 10.63 -9.61
CA SER A 283 10.37 10.22 -8.71
C SER A 283 10.83 10.22 -7.26
N PHE A 284 11.92 9.51 -6.94
CA PHE A 284 12.41 9.47 -5.57
C PHE A 284 12.81 10.84 -5.04
N THR A 285 13.52 11.66 -5.83
CA THR A 285 13.95 12.98 -5.40
C THR A 285 12.76 13.91 -5.13
N LYS A 286 11.79 13.99 -6.05
CA LYS A 286 10.59 14.81 -5.87
C LYS A 286 9.74 14.37 -4.69
N LEU A 287 9.52 13.06 -4.51
CA LEU A 287 8.79 12.52 -3.35
C LEU A 287 9.53 12.81 -2.02
N SER A 288 10.86 12.69 -2.02
CA SER A 288 11.68 12.91 -0.82
C SER A 288 11.71 14.34 -0.30
N ALA A 289 11.45 15.33 -1.15
CA ALA A 289 11.43 16.73 -0.74
C ALA A 289 10.30 17.03 0.26
N PHE A 290 9.15 16.36 0.11
CA PHE A 290 7.95 16.63 0.92
C PHE A 290 7.75 15.64 2.08
N CYS A 291 8.46 14.50 2.07
CA CYS A 291 8.27 13.45 3.08
C CYS A 291 9.22 13.60 4.28
N LYS A 292 8.71 13.34 5.50
CA LYS A 292 9.56 13.29 6.71
C LYS A 292 10.18 11.91 6.94
N LEU A 293 9.51 10.86 6.49
CA LEU A 293 10.02 9.51 6.54
C LEU A 293 9.57 8.75 5.29
N ILE A 294 10.52 8.12 4.60
CA ILE A 294 10.26 7.23 3.47
C ILE A 294 10.67 5.81 3.88
N VAL A 295 9.75 4.87 3.70
CA VAL A 295 9.94 3.43 3.92
C VAL A 295 9.80 2.72 2.58
N PRO A 296 10.91 2.46 1.87
CA PRO A 296 10.86 1.72 0.62
C PRO A 296 10.62 0.23 0.91
N VAL A 297 9.55 -0.31 0.35
CA VAL A 297 9.10 -1.69 0.52
C VAL A 297 9.55 -2.53 -0.69
N GLY A 298 10.00 -3.76 -0.44
CA GLY A 298 10.31 -4.70 -1.52
C GLY A 298 11.64 -4.44 -2.24
N LEU A 299 12.60 -3.75 -1.61
CA LEU A 299 13.92 -3.51 -2.22
C LEU A 299 14.70 -4.83 -2.42
N PRO A 300 15.05 -5.20 -3.66
CA PRO A 300 15.79 -6.45 -3.93
C PRO A 300 17.14 -6.50 -3.22
N SER A 301 17.81 -5.35 -3.07
CA SER A 301 19.09 -5.20 -2.38
C SER A 301 19.02 -5.48 -0.88
N LEU A 302 17.83 -5.44 -0.27
CA LEU A 302 17.61 -5.68 1.16
C LEU A 302 17.13 -7.11 1.46
N ASN A 303 16.94 -7.96 0.45
CA ASN A 303 16.48 -9.34 0.59
C ASN A 303 17.53 -10.29 1.24
N VAL A 304 18.62 -9.74 1.76
CA VAL A 304 19.79 -10.47 2.28
C VAL A 304 19.77 -10.58 3.82
N GLY A 305 18.65 -10.25 4.48
CA GLY A 305 18.51 -10.37 5.93
C GLY A 305 18.49 -11.81 6.44
N LYS A 306 19.64 -12.51 6.45
CA LYS A 306 19.85 -13.82 7.11
C LYS A 306 19.88 -13.71 8.65
N TYR A 307 19.04 -12.86 9.25
CA TYR A 307 18.92 -12.79 10.71
C TYR A 307 17.64 -13.52 11.13
N CYS A 308 17.64 -14.84 10.91
CA CYS A 308 16.64 -15.72 11.48
C CYS A 308 17.09 -16.04 12.91
N TYR A 309 16.64 -15.24 13.88
CA TYR A 309 16.90 -15.52 15.28
C TYR A 309 16.08 -16.74 15.68
N HIS A 310 16.75 -17.88 15.84
CA HIS A 310 16.14 -19.08 16.38
C HIS A 310 16.00 -18.89 17.89
N LEU A 311 14.90 -18.28 18.32
CA LEU A 311 14.47 -18.39 19.71
C LEU A 311 14.06 -19.84 19.91
N ARG A 312 14.95 -20.65 20.50
CA ARG A 312 14.76 -22.10 20.74
C ARG A 312 13.64 -22.42 21.75
N SER A 313 13.05 -21.40 22.38
CA SER A 313 11.89 -21.56 23.27
C SER A 313 10.61 -21.59 22.46
N LYS A 314 9.75 -22.59 22.72
CA LYS A 314 8.45 -22.79 22.04
C LYS A 314 7.53 -21.55 22.08
N ARG A 315 7.71 -20.66 23.07
CA ARG A 315 7.09 -19.32 23.14
C ARG A 315 8.05 -18.39 23.88
N ALA A 316 8.71 -17.48 23.16
CA ALA A 316 9.51 -16.43 23.78
C ALA A 316 8.60 -15.28 24.23
N SER A 317 8.86 -14.72 25.41
CA SER A 317 8.19 -13.50 25.89
C SER A 317 8.59 -12.28 25.06
N ILE A 318 7.74 -11.24 25.05
CA ILE A 318 8.03 -9.97 24.37
C ILE A 318 9.35 -9.36 24.86
N SER A 319 9.63 -9.46 26.17
CA SER A 319 10.88 -8.99 26.77
C SER A 319 12.09 -9.76 26.24
N GLU A 320 12.04 -11.09 26.22
CA GLU A 320 13.13 -11.91 25.68
C GLU A 320 13.39 -11.63 24.19
N ALA A 321 12.32 -11.46 23.40
CA ALA A 321 12.46 -11.12 21.99
C ALA A 321 13.04 -9.71 21.79
N LYS A 322 12.58 -8.71 22.56
CA LYS A 322 13.14 -7.35 22.55
C LYS A 322 14.61 -7.34 22.96
N GLU A 323 14.95 -8.04 24.04
CA GLU A 323 16.32 -8.17 24.54
C GLU A 323 17.22 -8.87 23.53
N ALA A 324 16.77 -9.96 22.90
CA ALA A 324 17.54 -10.67 21.88
C ALA A 324 17.85 -9.77 20.67
N VAL A 325 16.85 -9.03 20.18
CA VAL A 325 17.04 -8.09 19.06
C VAL A 325 17.91 -6.90 19.47
N GLN A 326 17.76 -6.40 20.69
CA GLN A 326 18.54 -5.29 21.22
C GLN A 326 20.00 -5.68 21.51
N ALA A 327 20.23 -6.89 22.02
CA ALA A 327 21.56 -7.45 22.20
C ALA A 327 22.25 -7.64 20.84
N ALA A 328 21.55 -8.16 19.83
CA ALA A 328 22.07 -8.25 18.47
C ALA A 328 22.37 -6.87 17.87
N TYR A 329 21.57 -5.85 18.21
CA TYR A 329 21.82 -4.47 17.81
C TYR A 329 23.09 -3.90 18.45
N TYR A 330 23.28 -4.09 19.75
CA TYR A 330 24.47 -3.60 20.47
C TYR A 330 25.74 -4.39 20.13
N ALA A 331 25.62 -5.66 19.75
CA ALA A 331 26.73 -6.48 19.28
C ALA A 331 27.21 -6.12 17.86
N SER A 332 26.43 -5.32 17.11
CA SER A 332 26.83 -4.85 15.78
C SER A 332 27.97 -3.82 15.88
N PRO A 333 28.99 -3.88 15.00
CA PRO A 333 30.06 -2.88 14.96
C PRO A 333 29.51 -1.45 14.89
N ILE A 334 30.22 -0.49 15.51
CA ILE A 334 29.82 0.92 15.62
C ILE A 334 29.54 1.53 14.24
N GLU A 335 30.33 1.17 13.23
CA GLU A 335 30.16 1.59 11.82
C GLU A 335 28.84 1.12 11.17
N LYS A 336 28.21 0.07 11.71
CA LYS A 336 26.92 -0.48 11.24
C LYS A 336 25.76 -0.14 12.18
N LYS A 337 26.00 0.68 13.21
CA LYS A 337 25.00 1.06 14.19
C LYS A 337 24.01 2.04 13.55
N ALA A 338 22.72 1.73 13.65
CA ALA A 338 21.69 2.59 13.10
C ALA A 338 21.65 3.92 13.87
N ARG A 339 21.37 5.03 13.19
CA ARG A 339 21.07 6.30 13.89
C ARG A 339 19.70 6.24 14.59
N PHE A 340 18.80 5.40 14.09
CA PHE A 340 17.46 5.19 14.60
C PHE A 340 17.11 3.70 14.47
N SER A 341 16.53 3.10 15.52
CA SER A 341 15.98 1.75 15.47
C SER A 341 14.77 1.67 16.39
N HIS A 342 13.62 1.31 15.82
CA HIS A 342 12.39 1.05 16.54
C HIS A 342 11.94 -0.39 16.26
N LEU A 343 11.65 -1.14 17.31
CA LEU A 343 11.19 -2.53 17.24
C LEU A 343 9.79 -2.59 17.85
N SER A 344 8.84 -3.03 17.05
CA SER A 344 7.50 -3.40 17.49
C SER A 344 7.35 -4.92 17.43
N ILE A 345 6.76 -5.51 18.46
CA ILE A 345 6.51 -6.95 18.54
C ILE A 345 5.04 -7.12 18.88
N ALA A 346 4.35 -7.97 18.14
CA ALA A 346 2.97 -8.33 18.42
C ALA A 346 2.88 -9.04 19.78
N GLN A 347 1.85 -8.72 20.56
CA GLN A 347 1.70 -9.29 21.90
C GLN A 347 1.26 -10.76 21.87
N CYS A 348 0.61 -11.18 20.78
CA CYS A 348 0.21 -12.54 20.48
C CYS A 348 0.53 -12.86 19.00
N PRO A 349 0.61 -14.14 18.62
CA PRO A 349 0.64 -14.54 17.21
C PRO A 349 -0.55 -13.96 16.47
N LEU A 350 -0.30 -13.31 15.34
CA LEU A 350 -1.34 -12.67 14.55
C LEU A 350 -1.98 -13.71 13.62
N PRO A 351 -3.31 -13.75 13.50
CA PRO A 351 -3.98 -14.71 12.65
C PRO A 351 -3.76 -14.39 11.17
N ILE A 352 -3.87 -15.43 10.34
CA ILE A 352 -3.72 -15.36 8.89
C ILE A 352 -5.04 -15.82 8.27
N PRO A 353 -6.09 -14.97 8.31
CA PRO A 353 -7.38 -15.32 7.72
C PRO A 353 -7.31 -15.26 6.18
N LEU A 354 -8.37 -15.69 5.50
CA LEU A 354 -8.60 -15.28 4.11
C LEU A 354 -8.84 -13.76 4.07
N PRO A 355 -8.40 -13.04 3.03
CA PRO A 355 -7.77 -13.51 1.79
C PRO A 355 -6.25 -13.30 1.82
N PHE A 356 -5.57 -13.67 2.90
CA PHE A 356 -4.12 -13.53 2.98
C PHE A 356 -3.41 -14.44 1.96
N PRO A 357 -2.43 -13.93 1.20
CA PRO A 357 -1.81 -14.70 0.12
C PRO A 357 -0.91 -15.83 0.64
N SER A 358 -0.73 -16.87 -0.18
CA SER A 358 0.16 -17.99 0.10
C SER A 358 1.64 -17.60 -0.05
N ILE A 359 2.19 -16.97 0.98
CA ILE A 359 3.57 -16.44 0.99
C ILE A 359 4.54 -17.26 1.86
N PHE A 360 4.05 -18.20 2.65
CA PHE A 360 4.88 -18.95 3.59
C PHE A 360 5.59 -20.10 2.90
N LYS A 361 6.83 -20.38 3.27
CA LYS A 361 7.55 -21.58 2.79
C LYS A 361 7.01 -22.82 3.48
N ASN A 362 7.24 -23.98 2.88
CA ASN A 362 6.94 -25.31 3.46
C ASN A 362 7.68 -25.66 4.77
N LEU A 363 8.50 -24.73 5.30
CA LEU A 363 9.18 -24.81 6.60
C LEU A 363 8.42 -24.08 7.72
N VAL A 364 7.39 -23.30 7.40
CA VAL A 364 6.57 -22.61 8.41
C VAL A 364 5.46 -23.56 8.82
N GLY A 365 5.32 -23.88 10.11
CA GLY A 365 4.29 -24.74 10.67
C GLY A 365 2.92 -24.08 10.78
N ARG A 366 1.99 -24.67 11.53
CA ARG A 366 0.60 -24.17 11.61
C ARG A 366 0.47 -22.91 12.47
N ASP A 367 1.31 -22.77 13.49
CA ASP A 367 1.32 -21.65 14.43
C ASP A 367 2.50 -20.69 14.14
N GLY A 368 3.04 -20.75 12.91
CA GLY A 368 4.11 -19.89 12.46
C GLY A 368 5.50 -20.28 12.97
N GLU A 369 5.64 -21.46 13.58
CA GLU A 369 6.91 -22.03 14.01
C GLU A 369 7.77 -22.43 12.81
N LEU A 370 9.09 -22.27 12.92
CA LEU A 370 10.02 -22.74 11.89
C LEU A 370 10.39 -24.20 12.15
N LEU A 371 10.16 -25.06 11.17
CA LEU A 371 10.43 -26.49 11.20
C LEU A 371 11.81 -26.80 10.63
N ASP A 372 12.50 -27.79 11.21
CA ASP A 372 13.82 -28.23 10.74
C ASP A 372 13.75 -29.01 9.41
N THR A 373 12.59 -29.61 9.12
CA THR A 373 12.35 -30.40 7.91
C THR A 373 11.16 -29.86 7.13
N PRO A 374 11.25 -29.75 5.79
CA PRO A 374 10.14 -29.31 4.96
C PRO A 374 9.00 -30.33 5.00
N ILE A 375 7.76 -29.84 5.08
CA ILE A 375 6.57 -30.69 5.04
C ILE A 375 6.41 -31.25 3.63
N SER A 376 6.33 -32.58 3.53
CA SER A 376 6.46 -33.31 2.26
C SER A 376 5.21 -33.28 1.36
N ASP A 377 4.04 -32.88 1.89
CA ASP A 377 2.73 -33.00 1.22
C ASP A 377 2.12 -31.67 0.73
N CYS A 378 2.85 -30.55 0.79
CA CYS A 378 2.31 -29.22 0.44
C CYS A 378 3.05 -28.56 -0.72
N ALA A 379 2.35 -27.68 -1.44
CA ALA A 379 2.89 -26.81 -2.48
C ALA A 379 4.15 -26.05 -2.01
N PHE A 380 4.94 -25.52 -2.97
CA PHE A 380 6.14 -24.73 -2.65
C PHE A 380 5.86 -23.56 -1.70
N THR A 381 4.61 -23.11 -1.64
CA THR A 381 4.10 -22.05 -0.78
C THR A 381 2.88 -22.54 0.03
N ARG A 382 2.69 -21.94 1.21
CA ARG A 382 1.59 -22.17 2.15
C ARG A 382 0.88 -20.85 2.45
N GLY A 383 -0.42 -20.88 2.71
CA GLY A 383 -1.27 -19.71 2.97
C GLY A 383 -2.20 -19.89 4.17
N SER A 384 -3.34 -19.21 4.14
CA SER A 384 -4.31 -19.15 5.25
C SER A 384 -4.92 -20.50 5.64
N LEU A 385 -4.94 -21.48 4.73
CA LEU A 385 -5.48 -22.81 5.02
C LEU A 385 -4.52 -23.66 5.85
N GLU A 386 -3.21 -23.48 5.64
CA GLU A 386 -2.21 -24.29 6.33
C GLU A 386 -1.53 -23.56 7.49
N VAL A 387 -1.49 -22.23 7.49
CA VAL A 387 -0.85 -21.42 8.54
C VAL A 387 -1.93 -20.56 9.19
N HIS A 388 -2.25 -20.85 10.46
CA HIS A 388 -3.35 -20.20 11.17
C HIS A 388 -2.92 -18.90 11.86
N SER A 389 -1.71 -18.85 12.39
CA SER A 389 -1.17 -17.65 13.04
C SER A 389 0.35 -17.58 12.91
N VAL A 390 0.92 -16.37 12.99
CA VAL A 390 2.37 -16.17 12.95
C VAL A 390 2.80 -15.15 14.02
N PRO A 391 3.85 -15.46 14.81
CA PRO A 391 4.47 -14.48 15.68
C PRO A 391 5.12 -13.38 14.83
N MET A 392 4.72 -12.13 15.04
CA MET A 392 5.18 -11.01 14.23
C MET A 392 6.04 -10.02 15.03
N ALA A 393 7.18 -9.64 14.43
CA ALA A 393 8.00 -8.53 14.89
C ALA A 393 8.39 -7.67 13.69
N ALA A 394 8.21 -6.36 13.81
CA ALA A 394 8.55 -5.38 12.80
C ALA A 394 9.63 -4.44 13.34
N ARG A 395 10.70 -4.23 12.57
CA ARG A 395 11.80 -3.33 12.95
C ARG A 395 12.02 -2.28 11.88
N LEU A 396 11.85 -1.02 12.27
CA LEU A 396 12.23 0.14 11.46
C LEU A 396 13.61 0.62 11.91
N ARG A 397 14.59 0.67 11.00
CA ARG A 397 15.93 1.18 11.33
C ARG A 397 16.52 1.99 10.20
N SER A 398 17.32 2.99 10.55
CA SER A 398 18.23 3.58 9.56
C SER A 398 19.41 2.64 9.31
N SER A 399 19.82 2.52 8.06
CA SER A 399 20.93 1.66 7.69
C SER A 399 21.59 2.14 6.41
N ASN A 400 22.92 2.07 6.38
CA ASN A 400 23.72 2.30 5.18
C ASN A 400 23.46 1.23 4.10
N ALA A 401 22.70 0.17 4.39
CA ALA A 401 22.24 -0.80 3.39
C ALA A 401 21.37 -0.16 2.29
N ILE A 402 20.83 1.04 2.51
CA ILE A 402 20.11 1.82 1.50
C ILE A 402 21.05 2.55 0.51
N LEU A 403 22.37 2.59 0.76
CA LEU A 403 23.32 3.32 -0.10
C LEU A 403 23.26 2.89 -1.57
N PRO A 404 23.30 1.59 -1.93
CA PRO A 404 23.25 1.18 -3.34
C PRO A 404 21.97 1.65 -4.05
N PHE A 405 20.87 1.78 -3.30
CA PHE A 405 19.60 2.28 -3.83
C PHE A 405 19.67 3.77 -4.21
N LEU A 406 20.37 4.58 -3.40
CA LEU A 406 20.56 6.01 -3.63
C LEU A 406 21.66 6.26 -4.67
N GLU A 407 22.78 5.56 -4.57
CA GLU A 407 23.90 5.65 -5.50
C GLU A 407 23.47 5.28 -6.93
N GLY A 408 22.66 4.23 -7.10
CA GLY A 408 22.14 3.85 -8.41
C GLY A 408 21.28 4.94 -9.06
N ARG A 409 20.53 5.72 -8.27
CA ARG A 409 19.74 6.87 -8.75
C ARG A 409 20.62 8.05 -9.09
N LEU A 410 21.57 8.38 -8.21
CA LEU A 410 22.53 9.46 -8.43
C LEU A 410 23.38 9.20 -9.69
N GLU A 411 23.89 7.98 -9.87
CA GLU A 411 24.66 7.60 -11.05
C GLU A 411 23.81 7.71 -12.31
N SER A 412 22.56 7.22 -12.26
CA SER A 412 21.62 7.29 -13.39
C SER A 412 21.35 8.74 -13.79
N LEU A 413 21.10 9.62 -12.82
CA LEU A 413 20.84 11.03 -13.08
C LEU A 413 22.06 11.75 -13.65
N ARG A 414 23.26 11.49 -13.10
CA ARG A 414 24.52 12.05 -13.61
C ARG A 414 24.84 11.59 -15.03
N LYS A 415 24.66 10.29 -15.29
CA LYS A 415 25.04 9.65 -16.56
C LYS A 415 24.08 9.92 -17.70
N PHE A 416 22.79 10.04 -17.43
CA PHE A 416 21.78 10.17 -18.47
C PHE A 416 21.09 11.54 -18.50
N GLY A 417 21.05 12.26 -17.39
CA GLY A 417 20.41 13.58 -17.27
C GLY A 417 21.38 14.76 -17.35
N ILE A 418 22.44 14.74 -16.52
CA ILE A 418 23.35 15.90 -16.34
C ILE A 418 24.48 15.93 -17.37
N SER A 419 25.07 14.78 -17.71
CA SER A 419 26.21 14.72 -18.64
C SER A 419 25.87 15.37 -19.98
N ARG A 420 26.79 16.18 -20.54
CA ARG A 420 26.61 16.81 -21.85
C ARG A 420 26.34 15.73 -22.92
N GLY A 421 25.21 15.86 -23.63
CA GLY A 421 24.78 14.87 -24.63
C GLY A 421 24.16 13.59 -24.05
N GLY A 422 23.70 13.64 -22.80
CA GLY A 422 23.00 12.53 -22.16
C GLY A 422 21.77 12.11 -22.98
N LEU A 423 21.61 10.80 -23.18
CA LEU A 423 20.48 10.23 -23.92
C LEU A 423 19.11 10.53 -23.29
N GLY A 424 19.10 10.97 -22.03
CA GLY A 424 17.91 11.29 -21.26
C GLY A 424 17.56 12.77 -21.16
N THR A 425 18.41 13.67 -21.65
CA THR A 425 18.22 15.12 -21.45
C THR A 425 16.95 15.62 -22.14
N GLU A 426 16.67 15.18 -23.37
CA GLU A 426 15.43 15.55 -24.09
C GLU A 426 14.17 14.95 -23.43
N LEU A 427 14.29 13.76 -22.85
CA LEU A 427 13.20 13.14 -22.09
C LEU A 427 12.86 13.95 -20.84
N LEU A 428 13.87 14.38 -20.07
CA LEU A 428 13.66 15.19 -18.87
C LEU A 428 13.03 16.55 -19.20
N LYS A 429 13.46 17.20 -20.29
CA LYS A 429 12.81 18.42 -20.80
C LYS A 429 11.35 18.17 -21.16
N SER A 430 11.03 17.04 -21.78
CA SER A 430 9.63 16.68 -22.09
C SER A 430 8.76 16.50 -20.83
N TRP A 431 9.37 16.21 -19.68
CA TRP A 431 8.70 16.15 -18.38
C TRP A 431 8.63 17.51 -17.68
N GLY A 432 9.10 18.57 -18.32
CA GLY A 432 9.12 19.94 -17.79
C GLY A 432 10.25 20.20 -16.80
N PHE A 433 11.37 19.46 -16.88
CA PHE A 433 12.56 19.74 -16.08
C PHE A 433 13.65 20.40 -16.93
N GLU A 434 14.10 21.56 -16.47
CA GLU A 434 15.25 22.24 -17.03
C GLU A 434 16.55 21.62 -16.52
N ARG A 435 17.68 22.04 -17.08
CA ARG A 435 18.98 21.51 -16.65
C ARG A 435 19.24 21.84 -15.17
N GLU A 436 18.87 23.04 -14.74
CA GLU A 436 19.07 23.53 -13.38
C GLU A 436 18.31 22.65 -12.37
N ASP A 437 17.04 22.33 -12.65
CA ASP A 437 16.23 21.42 -11.82
C ASP A 437 16.91 20.05 -11.65
N VAL A 438 17.43 19.49 -12.75
CA VAL A 438 18.08 18.17 -12.75
C VAL A 438 19.40 18.20 -11.99
N GLU A 439 20.13 19.32 -12.06
CA GLU A 439 21.35 19.53 -11.28
C GLU A 439 21.04 19.63 -9.78
N GLU A 440 20.01 20.38 -9.37
CA GLU A 440 19.53 20.47 -7.98
C GLU A 440 19.10 19.10 -7.44
N MET A 441 18.39 18.31 -8.24
CA MET A 441 18.04 16.93 -7.88
C MET A 441 19.29 16.07 -7.66
N GLY A 442 20.32 16.27 -8.48
CA GLY A 442 21.61 15.59 -8.35
C GLY A 442 22.36 15.98 -7.08
N GLU A 443 22.30 17.26 -6.69
CA GLU A 443 22.87 17.77 -5.44
C GLU A 443 22.15 17.21 -4.23
N THR A 444 20.80 17.18 -4.26
CA THR A 444 19.97 16.60 -3.20
C THR A 444 20.31 15.12 -2.95
N LEU A 445 20.36 14.33 -4.02
CA LEU A 445 20.75 12.91 -3.93
C LEU A 445 22.20 12.75 -3.45
N SER A 446 23.11 13.60 -3.93
CA SER A 446 24.50 13.59 -3.48
C SER A 446 24.61 13.91 -1.98
N GLY A 447 23.83 14.87 -1.48
CA GLY A 447 23.74 15.19 -0.05
C GLY A 447 23.28 14.01 0.79
N MET A 448 22.25 13.28 0.33
CA MET A 448 21.75 12.07 1.01
C MET A 448 22.80 10.96 1.07
N VAL A 449 23.50 10.71 -0.05
CA VAL A 449 24.59 9.72 -0.11
C VAL A 449 25.73 10.11 0.84
N MET A 450 26.14 11.38 0.86
CA MET A 450 27.19 11.87 1.75
C MET A 450 26.78 11.80 3.24
N ALA A 451 25.52 12.09 3.57
CA ALA A 451 25.00 12.01 4.93
C ALA A 451 25.05 10.58 5.51
N LEU A 452 24.95 9.56 4.65
CA LEU A 452 25.06 8.15 5.00
C LEU A 452 26.51 7.63 4.96
N ASN A 453 27.33 8.12 4.04
CA ASN A 453 28.75 7.75 3.91
C ASN A 453 29.68 8.37 4.97
N SER A 454 29.35 9.59 5.45
CA SER A 454 30.13 10.33 6.46
C SER A 454 30.28 9.59 7.81
N GLY A 455 29.46 8.56 8.07
CA GLY A 455 29.67 7.65 9.19
C GLY A 455 30.91 6.75 9.07
N SER A 456 31.49 6.59 7.86
CA SER A 456 32.73 5.82 7.64
C SER A 456 34.00 6.67 7.62
N GLN A 457 33.90 7.98 7.31
CA GLN A 457 35.07 8.87 7.18
C GLN A 457 35.55 9.46 8.52
N MET A 458 34.69 9.56 9.53
CA MET A 458 35.10 10.06 10.87
C MET A 458 36.03 9.11 11.66
N LEU A 459 36.39 7.95 11.09
CA LEU A 459 37.33 6.98 11.68
C LEU A 459 38.68 6.93 10.96
N SER A 460 38.86 7.64 9.83
CA SER A 460 40.16 7.67 9.13
C SER A 460 41.11 8.75 9.63
N ASP A 461 40.64 9.70 10.43
CA ASP A 461 41.42 10.89 10.85
C ASP A 461 41.91 10.80 12.31
N SER A 462 42.00 9.59 12.87
CA SER A 462 42.68 9.33 14.14
C SER A 462 43.79 8.31 13.95
N ASP A 463 44.92 8.77 13.41
CA ASP A 463 46.26 8.18 13.60
C ASP A 463 46.85 8.61 14.95
#